data_AF-K1SFS1-F1
#
_entry.id   AF-K1SFS1-F1
#
_cell.length_a   1.000
_cell.length_b   1.000
_cell.length_c   1.000
_cell.angle_alpha   90.00
_cell.angle_beta   90.00
_cell.angle_gamma   90.00
#
_symmetry.space_group_name_H-M   'P 1'
#
loop_
_entity.id
_entity.type
_entity.pdbx_description
1 polymer ?
#
loop_
_entity_poly.entity_id
_entity_poly.type
_entity_poly.pdbx_seq_one_letter_code
_entity_poly.pdbx_strand_id
1 'polypeptide(L)'
;TQYELNKAEERAHILQGLLIALDNIDEVIKIIRGSQTVQIAKSELMERFGLTDVQAQAIVDMRLRALTGLEREKLEAEYKALMEQIEHLRAILADRKLLLGVIKEEILVIRDKYGDERRTSIGFDEFDISMEDLIPREDVVITMTKLGYIKRMSHDTFKAQNRGGKGIKGMQKLDEDYVEELFMTNTHHYLMFFTNTGRVYRMKAYEIPEAS
;
A
#
# COMPACT_ATOMS: atom_id res chain seq x y z
N THR A 1 -21.43 -4.85 -5.10
CA THR A 1 -22.15 -4.12 -4.03
C THR A 1 -23.34 -3.31 -4.49
N GLN A 2 -23.24 -2.10 -5.08
CA GLN A 2 -24.47 -1.30 -5.36
C GLN A 2 -25.46 -1.97 -6.32
N TYR A 3 -24.96 -2.57 -7.40
CA TYR A 3 -25.78 -3.33 -8.34
C TYR A 3 -26.51 -4.50 -7.68
N GLU A 4 -25.80 -5.25 -6.82
CA GLU A 4 -26.35 -6.39 -6.09
C GLU A 4 -27.35 -5.95 -5.04
N LEU A 5 -27.11 -4.81 -4.37
CA LEU A 5 -28.03 -4.23 -3.42
C LEU A 5 -29.36 -3.88 -4.10
N ASN A 6 -29.32 -3.14 -5.22
CA ASN A 6 -30.53 -2.78 -5.96
C ASN A 6 -31.33 -4.02 -6.37
N LYS A 7 -30.64 -5.05 -6.90
CA LYS A 7 -31.27 -6.30 -7.31
C LYS A 7 -31.89 -7.07 -6.13
N ALA A 8 -31.21 -7.08 -4.97
CA ALA A 8 -31.73 -7.71 -3.77
C ALA A 8 -32.95 -6.96 -3.21
N GLU A 9 -32.92 -5.63 -3.21
CA GLU A 9 -34.04 -4.78 -2.77
C GLU A 9 -35.28 -4.94 -3.68
N GLU A 10 -35.10 -4.96 -5.00
CA GLU A 10 -36.19 -5.23 -5.94
C GLU A 10 -36.84 -6.60 -5.69
N ARG A 11 -36.03 -7.63 -5.45
CA ARG A 11 -36.52 -8.98 -5.15
C ARG A 11 -37.23 -9.05 -3.80
N ALA A 12 -36.64 -8.45 -2.76
CA ALA A 12 -37.23 -8.37 -1.43
C ALA A 12 -38.57 -7.63 -1.45
N HIS A 13 -38.68 -6.56 -2.24
CA HIS A 13 -39.92 -5.80 -2.45
C HIS A 13 -41.04 -6.68 -3.01
N ILE A 14 -40.75 -7.51 -4.02
CA ILE A 14 -41.73 -8.44 -4.59
C ILE A 14 -42.14 -9.50 -3.56
N LEU A 15 -41.17 -10.11 -2.87
CA LEU A 15 -41.44 -11.14 -1.86
C LEU A 15 -42.29 -10.61 -0.71
N GLN A 16 -42.05 -9.38 -0.27
CA GLN A 16 -42.87 -8.72 0.75
C GLN A 16 -44.34 -8.64 0.31
N GLY A 17 -44.60 -8.24 -0.93
CA GLY A 17 -45.97 -8.20 -1.47
C GLY A 17 -46.62 -9.59 -1.54
N LEU A 18 -45.87 -10.61 -1.94
CA LEU A 18 -46.34 -12.00 -1.98
C LEU A 18 -46.66 -12.54 -0.58
N LEU A 19 -45.86 -12.22 0.43
CA LEU A 19 -46.11 -12.64 1.82
C LEU A 19 -47.37 -11.98 2.38
N ILE A 20 -47.56 -10.67 2.17
CA ILE A 20 -48.80 -9.96 2.54
C ILE A 20 -50.02 -10.61 1.89
N ALA A 21 -49.90 -10.99 0.61
CA ALA A 21 -50.97 -11.65 -0.11
C ALA A 21 -51.27 -13.06 0.41
N LEU A 22 -50.24 -13.83 0.80
CA LEU A 22 -50.40 -15.16 1.40
C LEU A 22 -51.06 -15.09 2.78
N ASP A 23 -50.77 -14.07 3.57
CA ASP A 23 -51.40 -13.85 4.88
C ASP A 23 -52.88 -13.46 4.77
N ASN A 24 -53.29 -12.85 3.65
CA ASN A 24 -54.66 -12.37 3.43
C ASN A 24 -55.32 -13.05 2.21
N ILE A 25 -55.01 -14.33 1.99
CA ILE A 25 -55.32 -15.01 0.72
C ILE A 25 -56.81 -15.04 0.36
N ASP A 26 -57.70 -15.20 1.33
CA ASP A 26 -59.14 -15.25 1.09
C ASP A 26 -59.68 -13.91 0.55
N GLU A 27 -59.17 -12.79 1.08
CA GLU A 27 -59.53 -11.45 0.63
C GLU A 27 -58.94 -11.15 -0.76
N VAL A 28 -57.68 -11.55 -0.99
CA VAL A 28 -57.03 -11.44 -2.31
C VAL A 28 -57.81 -12.23 -3.37
N ILE A 29 -58.21 -13.47 -3.08
CA ILE A 29 -59.02 -14.28 -4.00
C ILE A 29 -60.38 -13.63 -4.27
N LYS A 30 -61.01 -13.04 -3.25
CA LYS A 30 -62.30 -12.35 -3.39
C LYS A 30 -62.18 -11.14 -4.32
N ILE A 31 -61.14 -10.32 -4.16
CA ILE A 31 -60.84 -9.17 -5.02
C ILE A 31 -60.61 -9.62 -6.47
N ILE A 32 -59.74 -10.63 -6.67
CA ILE A 32 -59.41 -11.14 -8.01
C ILE A 32 -60.63 -11.75 -8.70
N ARG A 33 -61.48 -12.50 -7.97
CA ARG A 33 -62.69 -13.11 -8.54
C ARG A 33 -63.81 -12.09 -8.79
N GLY A 34 -63.90 -11.04 -7.99
CA GLY A 34 -64.88 -9.96 -8.14
C GLY A 34 -64.53 -8.98 -9.27
N SER A 35 -63.25 -8.88 -9.63
CA SER A 35 -62.76 -8.00 -10.68
C SER A 35 -63.04 -8.52 -12.08
N GLN A 36 -63.50 -7.65 -12.98
CA GLN A 36 -63.76 -8.01 -14.38
C GLN A 36 -62.49 -8.09 -15.24
N THR A 37 -61.42 -7.39 -14.85
CA THR A 37 -60.14 -7.38 -15.57
C THR A 37 -58.97 -7.41 -14.60
N VAL A 38 -57.80 -7.86 -15.09
CA VAL A 38 -56.55 -7.86 -14.31
C VAL A 38 -56.20 -6.45 -13.83
N GLN A 39 -56.45 -5.42 -14.65
CA GLN A 39 -56.12 -4.04 -14.29
C GLN A 39 -56.95 -3.54 -13.11
N ILE A 40 -58.25 -3.90 -13.06
CA ILE A 40 -59.13 -3.56 -11.93
C ILE A 40 -58.66 -4.30 -10.66
N ALA A 41 -58.34 -5.58 -10.77
CA ALA A 41 -57.83 -6.37 -9.64
C ALA A 41 -56.53 -5.78 -9.08
N LYS A 42 -55.59 -5.37 -9.94
CA LYS A 42 -54.34 -4.71 -9.52
C LYS A 42 -54.63 -3.41 -8.77
N SER A 43 -55.49 -2.54 -9.31
CA SER A 43 -55.85 -1.28 -8.66
C SER A 43 -56.46 -1.50 -7.28
N GLU A 44 -57.41 -2.43 -7.15
CA GLU A 44 -58.02 -2.76 -5.86
C GLU A 44 -57.01 -3.34 -4.86
N LEU A 45 -56.11 -4.22 -5.30
CA LEU A 45 -55.05 -4.78 -4.46
C LEU A 45 -54.07 -3.69 -3.97
N MET A 46 -53.72 -2.74 -4.84
CA MET A 46 -52.86 -1.61 -4.49
C MET A 46 -53.54 -0.69 -3.47
N GLU A 47 -54.80 -0.32 -3.67
CA GLU A 47 -55.54 0.54 -2.74
C GLU A 47 -55.78 -0.13 -1.39
N ARG A 48 -56.12 -1.43 -1.39
CA ARG A 48 -56.49 -2.16 -0.19
C ARG A 48 -55.29 -2.49 0.71
N PHE A 49 -54.19 -2.94 0.10
CA PHE A 49 -53.02 -3.44 0.83
C PHE A 49 -51.80 -2.50 0.75
N GLY A 50 -51.93 -1.33 0.11
CA GLY A 50 -50.83 -0.36 -0.03
C GLY A 50 -49.68 -0.87 -0.89
N LEU A 51 -49.96 -1.74 -1.84
CA LEU A 51 -48.96 -2.41 -2.68
C LEU A 51 -48.55 -1.54 -3.87
N THR A 52 -47.35 -1.78 -4.40
CA THR A 52 -46.92 -1.16 -5.67
C THR A 52 -47.44 -1.95 -6.88
N ASP A 53 -47.43 -1.33 -8.07
CA ASP A 53 -47.89 -1.99 -9.30
C ASP A 53 -47.13 -3.30 -9.59
N VAL A 54 -45.83 -3.33 -9.31
CA VAL A 54 -44.96 -4.51 -9.49
C VAL A 54 -45.35 -5.63 -8.52
N GLN A 55 -45.65 -5.31 -7.26
CA GLN A 55 -46.12 -6.28 -6.28
C GLN A 55 -47.51 -6.82 -6.65
N ALA A 56 -48.43 -5.92 -7.01
CA ALA A 56 -49.77 -6.31 -7.45
C ALA A 56 -49.73 -7.21 -8.68
N GLN A 57 -48.83 -6.93 -9.64
CA GLN A 57 -48.61 -7.78 -10.81
C GLN A 57 -48.15 -9.18 -10.38
N ALA A 58 -47.14 -9.25 -9.51
CA ALA A 58 -46.61 -10.52 -9.03
C ALA A 58 -47.66 -11.37 -8.29
N ILE A 59 -48.58 -10.75 -7.55
CA ILE A 59 -49.68 -11.43 -6.86
C ILE A 59 -50.68 -12.01 -7.86
N VAL A 60 -51.06 -11.24 -8.89
CA VAL A 60 -51.99 -11.74 -9.91
C VAL A 60 -51.36 -12.87 -10.74
N ASP A 61 -50.05 -12.81 -10.99
CA ASP A 61 -49.30 -13.84 -11.72
C ASP A 61 -48.98 -15.09 -10.88
N MET A 62 -49.37 -15.09 -9.59
CA MET A 62 -49.14 -16.21 -8.69
C MET A 62 -49.90 -17.46 -9.13
N ARG A 63 -49.27 -18.62 -8.98
CA ARG A 63 -49.89 -19.93 -9.26
C ARG A 63 -50.44 -20.54 -7.99
N LEU A 64 -51.58 -21.23 -8.05
CA LEU A 64 -52.24 -21.88 -6.90
C LEU A 64 -51.32 -22.82 -6.09
N ARG A 65 -50.29 -23.41 -6.71
CA ARG A 65 -49.28 -24.24 -6.03
C ARG A 65 -48.49 -23.47 -4.95
N ALA A 66 -48.39 -22.15 -5.07
CA ALA A 66 -47.67 -21.30 -4.13
C ALA A 66 -48.39 -21.20 -2.76
N LEU A 67 -49.64 -21.65 -2.68
CA LEU A 67 -50.44 -21.67 -1.45
C LEU A 67 -50.11 -22.85 -0.53
N THR A 68 -49.24 -23.76 -0.95
CA THR A 68 -48.80 -24.86 -0.09
C THR A 68 -47.89 -24.35 1.01
N GLY A 69 -48.01 -24.92 2.22
CA GLY A 69 -47.20 -24.49 3.38
C GLY A 69 -45.70 -24.51 3.11
N LEU A 70 -45.22 -25.51 2.37
CA LEU A 70 -43.80 -25.61 1.99
C LEU A 70 -43.33 -24.45 1.09
N GLU A 71 -44.17 -23.99 0.15
CA GLU A 71 -43.80 -22.86 -0.71
C GLU A 71 -43.82 -21.54 0.06
N ARG A 72 -44.75 -21.38 1.02
CA ARG A 72 -44.74 -20.25 1.96
C ARG A 72 -43.46 -20.21 2.78
N GLU A 73 -43.08 -21.32 3.40
CA GLU A 73 -41.83 -21.42 4.20
C GLU A 73 -40.59 -21.07 3.37
N LYS A 74 -40.54 -21.51 2.10
CA LYS A 74 -39.44 -21.15 1.18
C LYS A 74 -39.39 -19.65 0.90
N LEU A 75 -40.54 -19.02 0.67
CA LEU A 75 -40.61 -17.57 0.41
C LEU A 75 -40.20 -16.77 1.65
N GLU A 76 -40.64 -17.19 2.84
CA GLU A 76 -40.23 -16.59 4.12
C GLU A 76 -38.71 -16.74 4.35
N ALA A 77 -38.15 -17.92 4.06
CA ALA A 77 -36.73 -18.17 4.16
C ALA A 77 -35.92 -17.34 3.14
N GLU A 78 -36.37 -17.27 1.89
CA GLU A 78 -35.75 -16.46 0.82
C GLU A 78 -35.76 -14.97 1.22
N TYR A 79 -36.90 -14.47 1.70
CA TYR A 79 -37.03 -13.09 2.15
C TYR A 79 -36.08 -12.77 3.30
N LYS A 80 -36.00 -13.65 4.31
CA LYS A 80 -35.09 -13.48 5.44
C LYS A 80 -33.63 -13.44 4.99
N ALA A 81 -33.20 -14.37 4.13
CA ALA A 81 -31.84 -14.41 3.61
C ALA A 81 -31.50 -13.15 2.80
N LEU A 82 -32.44 -12.65 1.99
CA LEU A 82 -32.26 -11.40 1.25
C LEU A 82 -32.15 -10.19 2.16
N MET A 83 -32.94 -10.11 3.23
CA MET A 83 -32.84 -9.02 4.21
C MET A 83 -31.47 -9.02 4.90
N GLU A 84 -30.96 -10.19 5.30
CA GLU A 84 -29.61 -10.32 5.85
C GLU A 84 -28.54 -9.87 4.83
N GLN A 85 -28.69 -10.23 3.56
CA GLN A 85 -27.79 -9.81 2.49
C GLN A 85 -27.86 -8.29 2.23
N ILE A 86 -29.05 -7.70 2.22
CA ILE A 86 -29.25 -6.25 2.04
C ILE A 86 -28.56 -5.47 3.15
N GLU A 87 -28.77 -5.88 4.41
CA GLU A 87 -28.13 -5.24 5.56
C GLU A 87 -26.59 -5.32 5.48
N HIS A 88 -26.05 -6.48 5.10
CA HIS A 88 -24.62 -6.66 4.88
C HIS A 88 -24.08 -5.74 3.76
N LEU A 89 -24.77 -5.69 2.62
CA LEU A 89 -24.37 -4.85 1.48
C LEU A 89 -24.46 -3.35 1.81
N ARG A 90 -25.49 -2.93 2.55
CA ARG A 90 -25.63 -1.56 3.05
C ARG A 90 -24.51 -1.21 4.03
N ALA A 91 -24.16 -2.11 4.94
CA ALA A 91 -23.06 -1.91 5.88
C ALA A 91 -21.72 -1.70 5.14
N ILE A 92 -21.43 -2.49 4.11
CA ILE A 92 -20.23 -2.32 3.27
C ILE A 92 -20.23 -0.97 2.55
N LEU A 93 -21.38 -0.54 2.02
CA LEU A 93 -21.47 0.73 1.30
C LEU A 93 -21.40 1.96 2.23
N ALA A 94 -21.84 1.81 3.48
CA ALA A 94 -21.85 2.90 4.46
C ALA A 94 -20.47 3.15 5.09
N ASP A 95 -19.67 2.10 5.29
CA ASP A 95 -18.36 2.20 5.94
C ASP A 95 -17.21 1.84 4.97
N ARG A 96 -16.43 2.87 4.63
CA ARG A 96 -15.23 2.74 3.79
C ARG A 96 -14.19 1.78 4.38
N LYS A 97 -14.08 1.69 5.71
CA LYS A 97 -13.11 0.80 6.37
C LYS A 97 -13.50 -0.67 6.19
N LEU A 98 -14.80 -0.99 6.32
CA LEU A 98 -15.33 -2.32 6.02
C LEU A 98 -15.10 -2.69 4.56
N LEU A 99 -15.39 -1.78 3.63
CA LEU A 99 -15.13 -1.98 2.20
C LEU A 99 -13.65 -2.30 1.90
N LEU A 100 -12.72 -1.55 2.49
CA LEU A 100 -11.28 -1.83 2.33
C LEU A 100 -10.87 -3.17 2.97
N GLY A 101 -11.54 -3.59 4.04
CA GLY A 101 -11.38 -4.91 4.65
C GLY A 101 -11.74 -6.04 3.68
N VAL A 102 -12.93 -5.95 3.08
CA VAL A 102 -13.41 -6.93 2.08
C VAL A 102 -12.45 -6.98 0.88
N ILE A 103 -12.05 -5.83 0.34
CA ILE A 103 -11.08 -5.78 -0.78
C ILE A 103 -9.77 -6.46 -0.42
N LYS A 104 -9.26 -6.23 0.80
CA LYS A 104 -8.03 -6.88 1.26
C LYS A 104 -8.19 -8.40 1.31
N GLU A 105 -9.30 -8.90 1.86
CA GLU A 105 -9.58 -10.33 1.94
C GLU A 105 -9.66 -10.96 0.54
N GLU A 106 -10.35 -10.33 -0.40
CA GLU A 106 -10.44 -10.80 -1.79
C GLU A 106 -9.07 -10.83 -2.48
N ILE A 107 -8.26 -9.79 -2.32
CA ILE A 107 -6.89 -9.73 -2.87
C ILE A 107 -6.01 -10.84 -2.28
N LEU A 108 -6.14 -11.12 -0.97
CA LEU A 108 -5.39 -12.20 -0.33
C LEU A 108 -5.80 -13.57 -0.90
N VAL A 109 -7.09 -13.81 -1.10
CA VAL A 109 -7.58 -15.05 -1.73
C VAL A 109 -7.01 -15.20 -3.16
N ILE A 110 -6.97 -14.12 -3.93
CA ILE A 110 -6.39 -14.12 -5.28
C ILE A 110 -4.88 -14.40 -5.22
N ARG A 111 -4.14 -13.74 -4.33
CA ARG A 111 -2.71 -13.97 -4.11
C ARG A 111 -2.45 -15.43 -3.75
N ASP A 112 -3.21 -16.01 -2.85
CA ASP A 112 -2.99 -17.37 -2.37
C ASP A 112 -3.37 -18.42 -3.43
N LYS A 113 -4.33 -18.09 -4.30
CA LYS A 113 -4.77 -18.98 -5.39
C LYS A 113 -3.88 -18.92 -6.63
N TYR A 114 -3.30 -17.76 -6.93
CA TYR A 114 -2.61 -17.49 -8.21
C TYR A 114 -1.17 -16.99 -8.06
N GLY A 115 -0.65 -16.88 -6.84
CA GLY A 115 0.71 -16.42 -6.60
C GLY A 115 1.77 -17.44 -7.03
N ASP A 116 2.88 -16.94 -7.57
CA ASP A 116 4.06 -17.71 -7.95
C ASP A 116 5.34 -17.10 -7.36
N GLU A 117 6.39 -17.92 -7.30
CA GLU A 117 7.71 -17.48 -6.86
C GLU A 117 8.34 -16.54 -7.88
N ARG A 118 9.08 -15.54 -7.37
CA ARG A 118 9.75 -14.56 -8.23
C ARG A 118 10.84 -15.25 -9.06
N ARG A 119 10.74 -15.12 -10.38
CA ARG A 119 11.71 -15.72 -11.32
C ARG A 119 13.02 -14.95 -11.49
N THR A 120 13.01 -13.66 -11.18
CA THR A 120 14.18 -12.75 -11.36
C THR A 120 14.78 -12.35 -10.02
N SER A 121 16.11 -12.27 -9.94
CA SER A 121 16.81 -11.64 -8.82
C SER A 121 17.02 -10.15 -9.08
N ILE A 122 17.11 -9.35 -8.01
CA ILE A 122 17.55 -7.95 -8.09
C ILE A 122 19.04 -7.95 -7.73
N GLY A 123 19.89 -7.59 -8.68
CA GLY A 123 21.34 -7.43 -8.50
C GLY A 123 21.75 -5.96 -8.45
N PHE A 124 23.05 -5.74 -8.22
CA PHE A 124 23.67 -4.42 -8.37
C PHE A 124 23.93 -4.16 -9.86
N ASP A 125 23.70 -2.92 -10.30
CA ASP A 125 24.00 -2.50 -11.66
C ASP A 125 25.52 -2.35 -11.82
N GLU A 126 26.08 -2.81 -12.94
CA GLU A 126 27.52 -2.71 -13.24
C GLU A 126 28.00 -1.24 -13.35
N PHE A 127 27.05 -0.29 -13.37
CA PHE A 127 27.27 1.15 -13.50
C PHE A 127 27.21 1.94 -12.18
N ASP A 128 27.04 1.30 -11.02
CA ASP A 128 27.17 1.94 -9.71
C ASP A 128 28.65 2.15 -9.31
N ILE A 129 29.48 2.61 -10.26
CA ILE A 129 30.86 3.02 -10.02
C ILE A 129 30.80 4.32 -9.23
N SER A 130 31.20 4.27 -7.96
CA SER A 130 31.32 5.47 -7.13
C SER A 130 32.52 6.30 -7.59
N MET A 131 32.50 7.62 -7.37
CA MET A 131 33.71 8.44 -7.64
C MET A 131 34.95 7.94 -6.87
N GLU A 132 34.76 7.26 -5.74
CA GLU A 132 35.83 6.62 -4.97
C GLU A 132 36.51 5.47 -5.75
N ASP A 133 35.77 4.76 -6.61
CA ASP A 133 36.30 3.67 -7.44
C ASP A 133 37.19 4.16 -8.59
N LEU A 134 37.07 5.44 -8.96
CA LEU A 134 37.94 6.09 -9.96
C LEU A 134 39.26 6.58 -9.37
N ILE A 135 39.40 6.61 -8.04
CA ILE A 135 40.59 7.11 -7.35
C ILE A 135 41.54 5.94 -7.09
N PRO A 136 42.83 6.03 -7.43
CA PRO A 136 43.78 4.95 -7.18
C PRO A 136 44.05 4.77 -5.68
N ARG A 137 44.21 3.51 -5.26
CA ARG A 137 44.61 3.11 -3.90
C ARG A 137 46.12 3.20 -3.77
N GLU A 138 46.60 4.23 -3.09
CA GLU A 138 48.03 4.51 -2.94
C GLU A 138 48.38 4.88 -1.50
N ASP A 139 49.60 4.56 -1.10
CA ASP A 139 50.14 4.95 0.20
C ASP A 139 50.59 6.41 0.15
N VAL A 140 49.98 7.22 1.02
CA VAL A 140 50.17 8.67 1.09
C VAL A 140 50.59 9.09 2.50
N VAL A 141 51.39 10.15 2.53
CA VAL A 141 51.80 10.83 3.76
C VAL A 141 50.90 12.05 3.92
N ILE A 142 50.23 12.16 5.06
CA ILE A 142 49.49 13.35 5.43
C ILE A 142 50.31 14.13 6.45
N THR A 143 50.46 15.43 6.20
CA THR A 143 51.15 16.35 7.10
C THR A 143 50.22 17.46 7.53
N MET A 144 50.23 17.74 8.84
CA MET A 144 49.54 18.88 9.43
C MET A 144 50.58 19.84 10.02
N THR A 145 50.46 21.12 9.68
CA THR A 145 51.31 22.17 10.22
C THR A 145 50.70 22.78 11.48
N LYS A 146 51.52 23.48 12.26
CA LYS A 146 51.05 24.16 13.49
C LYS A 146 49.96 25.20 13.22
N LEU A 147 49.98 25.82 12.04
CA LEU A 147 48.93 26.76 11.61
C LEU A 147 47.65 26.05 11.13
N GLY A 148 47.58 24.72 11.20
CA GLY A 148 46.41 23.93 10.82
C GLY A 148 46.30 23.62 9.33
N TYR A 149 47.36 23.84 8.54
CA TYR A 149 47.37 23.44 7.14
C TYR A 149 47.57 21.94 7.03
N ILE A 150 46.63 21.25 6.38
CA ILE A 150 46.71 19.83 6.08
C ILE A 150 46.96 19.60 4.60
N LYS A 151 47.93 18.74 4.27
CA LYS A 151 48.28 18.41 2.88
C LYS A 151 48.57 16.92 2.74
N ARG A 152 48.25 16.39 1.57
CA ARG A 152 48.57 15.03 1.13
C ARG A 152 49.81 15.05 0.24
N MET A 153 50.74 14.14 0.48
CA MET A 153 51.93 13.92 -0.34
C MET A 153 52.08 12.44 -0.66
N SER A 154 52.71 12.13 -1.79
CA SER A 154 53.14 10.76 -2.09
C SER A 154 54.24 10.32 -1.10
N HIS A 155 54.24 9.04 -0.74
CA HIS A 155 55.30 8.45 0.09
C HIS A 155 56.70 8.60 -0.56
N ASP A 156 56.77 8.69 -1.89
CA ASP A 156 58.02 8.88 -2.64
C ASP A 156 58.73 10.20 -2.32
N THR A 157 57.99 11.22 -1.87
CA THR A 157 58.56 12.53 -1.49
C THR A 157 59.40 12.42 -0.21
N PHE A 158 59.15 11.43 0.64
CA PHE A 158 59.85 11.19 1.91
C PHE A 158 60.80 9.99 1.82
N LYS A 159 61.76 10.02 0.90
CA LYS A 159 62.85 9.03 0.90
C LYS A 159 63.82 9.28 2.05
N ALA A 160 64.02 8.26 2.89
CA ALA A 160 65.06 8.24 3.92
C ALA A 160 66.45 8.41 3.27
N GLN A 161 67.04 9.59 3.42
CA GLN A 161 68.41 9.82 2.99
C GLN A 161 69.35 9.48 4.17
N ASN A 162 70.19 8.45 4.02
CA ASN A 162 71.18 7.99 5.01
C ASN A 162 72.37 8.99 5.23
N ARG A 163 72.11 10.29 5.21
CA ARG A 163 73.09 11.34 5.54
C ARG A 163 72.47 12.29 6.55
N GLY A 164 73.05 12.35 7.75
CA GLY A 164 72.69 13.30 8.80
C GLY A 164 73.01 14.75 8.42
N GLY A 165 72.24 15.30 7.48
CA GLY A 165 72.32 16.68 7.01
C GLY A 165 70.93 17.31 6.99
N LYS A 166 70.84 18.55 7.48
CA LYS A 166 69.60 19.33 7.61
C LYS A 166 68.72 19.31 6.35
N GLY A 167 67.52 18.73 6.49
CA GLY A 167 66.29 19.15 5.82
C GLY A 167 66.04 18.58 4.42
N ILE A 168 65.08 17.64 4.34
CA ILE A 168 64.29 17.45 3.11
C ILE A 168 63.53 18.77 2.89
N LYS A 169 63.81 19.48 1.80
CA LYS A 169 63.02 20.66 1.39
C LYS A 169 61.65 20.19 0.89
N GLY A 170 60.77 19.78 1.80
CA GLY A 170 59.41 19.34 1.50
C GLY A 170 58.35 20.44 1.55
N MET A 171 58.69 21.66 2.02
CA MET A 171 57.74 22.76 2.13
C MET A 171 58.44 24.11 1.91
N GLN A 172 57.88 24.93 1.02
CA GLN A 172 58.13 26.38 1.03
C GLN A 172 57.53 26.93 2.33
N LYS A 173 58.38 27.32 3.28
CA LYS A 173 57.93 27.90 4.54
C LYS A 173 57.40 29.30 4.26
N LEU A 174 56.12 29.53 4.54
CA LEU A 174 55.69 30.83 5.05
C LEU A 174 56.36 30.99 6.43
N ASP A 175 56.86 32.17 6.76
CA ASP A 175 57.69 32.40 7.96
C ASP A 175 57.08 31.73 9.21
N GLU A 176 57.91 30.93 9.91
CA GLU A 176 57.62 30.20 11.16
C GLU A 176 56.66 28.98 11.13
N ASP A 177 56.09 28.58 9.99
CA ASP A 177 55.27 27.35 9.96
C ASP A 177 56.13 26.07 9.88
N TYR A 178 55.81 25.08 10.71
CA TYR A 178 56.48 23.78 10.76
C TYR A 178 55.48 22.64 10.87
N VAL A 179 55.88 21.46 10.38
CA VAL A 179 55.07 20.24 10.46
C VAL A 179 54.97 19.81 11.92
N GLU A 180 53.76 19.75 12.45
CA GLU A 180 53.45 19.33 13.82
C GLU A 180 53.17 17.83 13.86
N GLU A 181 52.36 17.34 12.92
CA GLU A 181 52.02 15.93 12.81
C GLU A 181 52.29 15.38 11.41
N LEU A 182 52.79 14.15 11.37
CA LEU A 182 53.01 13.38 10.14
C LEU A 182 52.48 11.98 10.37
N PHE A 183 51.62 11.50 9.47
CA PHE A 183 51.13 10.13 9.51
C PHE A 183 51.02 9.55 8.10
N MET A 184 51.19 8.23 7.99
CA MET A 184 51.08 7.47 6.74
C MET A 184 49.74 6.72 6.71
N THR A 185 49.07 6.74 5.57
CA THR A 185 47.77 6.08 5.37
C THR A 185 47.57 5.71 3.90
N ASN A 186 46.46 5.05 3.58
CA ASN A 186 46.01 4.82 2.21
C ASN A 186 44.99 5.90 1.80
N THR A 187 44.95 6.25 0.51
CA THR A 187 43.99 7.21 -0.08
C THR A 187 42.53 6.92 0.29
N HIS A 188 42.13 5.66 0.43
CA HIS A 188 40.74 5.24 0.72
C HIS A 188 40.43 5.10 2.21
N HIS A 189 41.40 5.28 3.11
CA HIS A 189 41.15 5.22 4.55
C HIS A 189 40.51 6.50 5.07
N TYR A 190 39.69 6.36 6.12
CA TYR A 190 39.10 7.48 6.83
C TYR A 190 40.08 8.07 7.84
N LEU A 191 40.18 9.39 7.80
CA LEU A 191 40.89 10.21 8.77
C LEU A 191 39.87 10.80 9.73
N MET A 192 40.12 10.63 11.02
CA MET A 192 39.22 11.08 12.07
C MET A 192 39.86 12.24 12.83
N PHE A 193 39.21 13.39 12.79
CA PHE A 193 39.62 14.62 13.47
C PHE A 193 38.80 14.78 14.75
N PHE A 194 39.45 14.60 15.90
CA PHE A 194 38.83 14.73 17.21
C PHE A 194 38.92 16.19 17.69
N THR A 195 37.80 16.81 18.02
CA THR A 195 37.77 18.16 18.58
C THR A 195 37.75 18.15 20.11
N ASN A 196 38.23 19.24 20.71
CA ASN A 196 38.13 19.49 22.16
C ASN A 196 36.68 19.58 22.69
N THR A 197 35.69 19.72 21.81
CA THR A 197 34.25 19.70 22.12
C THR A 197 33.64 18.30 22.07
N GLY A 198 34.45 17.25 21.86
CA GLY A 198 33.99 15.86 21.82
C GLY A 198 33.29 15.47 20.52
N ARG A 199 33.51 16.22 19.42
CA ARG A 199 33.01 15.87 18.08
C ARG A 199 34.11 15.20 17.27
N VAL A 200 33.71 14.32 16.37
CA VAL A 200 34.61 13.65 15.42
C VAL A 200 34.18 13.99 14.01
N TYR A 201 35.07 14.59 13.24
CA TYR A 201 34.91 14.77 11.80
C TYR A 201 35.65 13.67 11.08
N ARG A 202 35.08 13.14 9.99
CA ARG A 202 35.74 12.14 9.16
C ARG A 202 35.85 12.59 7.72
N MET A 203 36.98 12.32 7.10
CA MET A 203 37.26 12.63 5.69
C MET A 203 38.11 11.49 5.10
N LYS A 204 37.93 11.15 3.83
CA LYS A 204 38.82 10.20 3.14
C LYS A 204 40.14 10.87 2.83
N ALA A 205 41.24 10.13 2.89
CA ALA A 205 42.56 10.71 2.66
C ALA A 205 42.73 11.30 1.24
N TYR A 206 41.98 10.82 0.24
CA TYR A 206 41.98 11.42 -1.10
C TYR A 206 41.31 12.80 -1.19
N GLU A 207 40.45 13.16 -0.23
CA GLU A 207 39.75 14.45 -0.22
C GLU A 207 40.65 15.58 0.29
N ILE A 208 41.80 15.24 0.90
CA ILE A 208 42.81 16.20 1.34
C ILE A 208 43.57 16.74 0.13
N PRO A 209 43.77 18.06 0.01
CA PRO A 209 44.49 18.65 -1.10
C PRO A 209 45.93 18.12 -1.20
N GLU A 210 46.34 17.81 -2.43
CA GLU A 210 47.71 17.40 -2.72
C GLU A 210 48.66 18.60 -2.62
N ALA A 211 49.84 18.39 -2.04
CA ALA A 211 50.88 19.42 -2.00
C ALA A 211 51.33 19.75 -3.43
N SER A 212 51.23 21.01 -3.83
CA SER A 212 51.90 21.56 -5.02
C SER A 212 53.38 21.77 -4.79
#